data_AF-A0A1J4UEQ5-F1
#
_entry.id   AF-A0A1J4UEQ5-F1
#
_cell.length_a   1.000
_cell.length_b   1.000
_cell.length_c   1.000
_cell.angle_alpha   90.00
_cell.angle_beta   90.00
_cell.angle_gamma   90.00
#
_symmetry.space_group_name_H-M   'P 1'
#
loop_
_entity.id
_entity.type
_entity.pdbx_description
1 polymer ?
#
loop_
_entity_poly.entity_id
_entity_poly.type
_entity_poly.pdbx_seq_one_letter_code
_entity_poly.pdbx_strand_id
1 'polypeptide(L)'
;MTSVKKNPLGWEVISRDAPYPIGLPRLSEEEREVVAAVIEKFREHSREKETEKPEDAKRALSKLLLHYCNENGIETDSAQEEYLAGAAIATIAGFCGLQKPLSDERIEEISVIGLGKPVWIFLRNEGWKKTDLVFTSEEALVDVINAMARSMGRRITYQKPKINAVLPDGSRLHASIPPLSDGEITIRKFKQTPFTPCELAQNRTLTFASLAFLWAVMQFDFRVLVCGNTASGKTTTLNALFSFVPANERIVIFEETPEICIPHEHALRLVSNEELGIDMNSLVWDSLRMRPDRVIVGEVRTKEEIGGLIETMLAGQARGSYATMHAQSASEALQRMLRLGISEMDCRSIDLIITQRRISTYDSRKRKMGENRRVMEICEVKKEGEFGVEKLFDYDAERDALCGSMKGSETVRRIASFFGGSEKEVLKEIGRREAFLEKLAGGKPSYAESCGRIQKFSYGGGGGN
;
A
#
# COMPACT_ATOMS: atom_id res chain seq x y z
N MET A 1 -8.00 21.50 -44.48
CA MET A 1 -7.75 20.80 -43.21
C MET A 1 -6.26 20.66 -43.07
N THR A 2 -5.62 21.62 -42.40
CA THR A 2 -4.19 21.57 -42.06
C THR A 2 -3.93 20.28 -41.28
N SER A 3 -3.07 19.40 -41.80
CA SER A 3 -2.65 18.22 -41.05
C SER A 3 -1.93 18.72 -39.80
N VAL A 4 -2.57 18.59 -38.64
CA VAL A 4 -1.90 18.79 -37.36
C VAL A 4 -0.78 17.77 -37.33
N LYS A 5 0.47 18.23 -37.54
CA LYS A 5 1.64 17.36 -37.45
C LYS A 5 1.62 16.66 -36.10
N LYS A 6 1.65 15.33 -36.14
CA LYS A 6 1.61 14.48 -34.94
C LYS A 6 2.87 14.77 -34.12
N ASN A 7 2.72 15.14 -32.85
CA ASN A 7 3.87 15.35 -31.96
C ASN A 7 4.68 14.03 -31.85
N PRO A 8 5.94 13.98 -32.33
CA PRO A 8 6.68 12.73 -32.49
C PRO A 8 7.08 12.10 -31.15
N LEU A 9 7.13 12.89 -30.06
CA LEU A 9 7.40 12.37 -28.72
C LEU A 9 6.14 11.76 -28.07
N GLY A 10 4.95 12.12 -28.56
CA GLY A 10 3.67 11.68 -28.00
C GLY A 10 3.33 12.26 -26.63
N TRP A 11 4.13 13.20 -26.12
CA TRP A 11 3.87 14.00 -24.92
C TRP A 11 4.46 15.40 -25.07
N GLU A 12 3.95 16.36 -24.31
CA GLU A 12 4.47 17.74 -24.29
C GLU A 12 4.24 18.45 -22.96
N VAL A 13 4.94 19.58 -22.78
CA VAL A 13 4.78 20.52 -21.66
C VAL A 13 4.05 21.77 -22.13
N ILE A 14 2.85 22.05 -21.61
CA ILE A 14 1.96 23.08 -22.16
C ILE A 14 2.05 24.47 -21.48
N SER A 15 2.36 24.56 -20.18
CA SER A 15 2.51 25.85 -19.47
C SER A 15 3.28 25.69 -18.16
N ARG A 16 4.28 26.54 -17.90
CA ARG A 16 5.06 26.51 -16.64
C ARG A 16 4.31 27.03 -15.41
N ASP A 17 3.15 27.68 -15.60
CA ASP A 17 2.32 28.20 -14.50
C ASP A 17 1.40 27.14 -13.88
N ALA A 18 1.62 25.86 -14.22
CA ALA A 18 0.88 24.77 -13.60
C ALA A 18 1.11 24.75 -12.08
N PRO A 19 0.07 24.48 -11.27
CA PRO A 19 0.20 24.32 -9.81
C PRO A 19 1.24 23.29 -9.37
N TYR A 20 1.61 22.35 -10.26
CA TYR A 20 2.72 21.42 -10.08
C TYR A 20 3.52 21.27 -11.40
N PRO A 21 4.64 21.98 -11.58
CA PRO A 21 5.45 21.84 -12.79
C PRO A 21 6.30 20.57 -12.76
N ILE A 22 6.28 19.77 -13.83
CA ILE A 22 7.10 18.55 -13.95
C ILE A 22 8.59 18.86 -14.16
N GLY A 23 8.94 20.12 -14.45
CA GLY A 23 10.34 20.55 -14.58
C GLY A 23 11.07 20.02 -15.82
N LEU A 24 10.33 19.53 -16.82
CA LEU A 24 10.88 19.27 -18.15
C LEU A 24 10.78 20.54 -19.02
N PRO A 25 11.71 20.74 -19.98
CA PRO A 25 11.65 21.87 -20.88
C PRO A 25 10.41 21.80 -21.78
N ARG A 26 9.92 22.97 -22.19
CA ARG A 26 8.95 23.06 -23.29
C ARG A 26 9.72 23.09 -24.59
N LEU A 27 9.61 22.03 -25.38
CA LEU A 27 10.32 21.90 -26.64
C LEU A 27 9.55 22.57 -27.79
N SER A 28 10.30 23.25 -28.67
CA SER A 28 9.83 23.71 -29.98
C SER A 28 9.50 22.51 -30.90
N GLU A 29 8.87 22.77 -32.06
CA GLU A 29 8.60 21.70 -33.03
C GLU A 29 9.90 21.06 -33.56
N GLU A 30 10.89 21.91 -33.91
CA GLU A 30 12.20 21.47 -34.40
C GLU A 30 12.95 20.65 -33.34
N GLU A 31 12.93 21.09 -32.09
CA GLU A 31 13.57 20.39 -30.98
C GLU A 31 12.94 19.01 -30.73
N ARG A 32 11.62 18.88 -30.89
CA ARG A 32 10.95 17.58 -30.78
C ARG A 32 11.38 16.64 -31.90
N GLU A 33 11.55 17.15 -33.12
CA GLU A 33 12.05 16.35 -34.25
C GLU A 33 13.49 15.87 -33.98
N VAL A 34 14.37 16.74 -33.47
CA VAL A 34 15.73 16.38 -33.06
C VAL A 34 15.72 15.28 -31.99
N VAL A 35 14.95 15.46 -30.92
CA VAL A 35 14.86 14.47 -29.83
C VAL A 35 14.31 13.14 -30.35
N ALA A 36 13.28 13.16 -31.19
CA ALA A 36 12.70 11.96 -31.77
C ALA A 36 13.71 11.19 -32.64
N ALA A 37 14.47 11.89 -33.49
CA ALA A 37 15.50 11.27 -34.34
C ALA A 37 16.64 10.66 -33.51
N VAL A 38 17.07 11.34 -32.44
CA VAL A 38 18.07 10.81 -31.51
C VAL A 38 17.56 9.56 -30.80
N ILE A 39 16.29 9.55 -30.39
CA ILE A 39 15.66 8.37 -29.77
C ILE A 39 15.62 7.19 -30.74
N GLU A 40 15.27 7.43 -32.01
CA GLU A 40 15.23 6.40 -33.04
C GLU A 40 16.63 5.80 -33.28
N LYS A 41 17.64 6.65 -33.51
CA LYS A 41 19.04 6.21 -33.62
C LYS A 41 19.48 5.42 -32.38
N PHE A 42 19.13 5.86 -31.18
CA PHE A 42 19.47 5.13 -29.95
C PHE A 42 18.83 3.75 -29.88
N ARG A 43 17.56 3.62 -30.29
CA ARG A 43 16.85 2.32 -30.34
C ARG A 43 17.47 1.35 -31.34
N GLU A 44 17.95 1.84 -32.48
CA GLU A 44 18.69 1.04 -33.46
C GLU A 44 20.01 0.53 -32.88
N HIS A 45 20.81 1.41 -32.28
CA HIS A 45 22.10 1.05 -31.68
C HIS A 45 21.96 0.12 -30.47
N SER A 46 20.92 0.29 -29.66
CA SER A 46 20.68 -0.51 -28.45
C SER A 46 20.16 -1.92 -28.76
N ARG A 47 19.60 -2.17 -29.95
CA ARG A 47 19.27 -3.54 -30.41
C ARG A 47 20.53 -4.37 -30.65
N GLU A 48 21.68 -3.74 -30.85
CA GLU A 48 22.96 -4.41 -31.13
C GLU A 48 23.85 -4.57 -29.89
N LYS A 49 23.60 -3.82 -28.81
CA LYS A 49 24.35 -3.88 -27.54
C LYS A 49 23.42 -3.69 -26.34
N GLU A 50 23.29 -4.71 -25.49
CA GLU A 50 22.58 -4.59 -24.21
C GLU A 50 23.25 -3.48 -23.36
N THR A 51 22.50 -2.42 -23.08
CA THR A 51 22.97 -1.32 -22.22
C THR A 51 22.53 -1.62 -20.79
N GLU A 52 23.45 -1.99 -19.91
CA GLU A 52 23.12 -2.57 -18.60
C GLU A 52 22.78 -1.54 -17.49
N LYS A 53 23.07 -0.22 -17.65
CA LYS A 53 22.87 0.79 -16.59
C LYS A 53 22.27 2.14 -17.07
N PRO A 54 21.42 2.82 -16.25
CA PRO A 54 20.80 4.10 -16.59
C PRO A 54 21.80 5.26 -16.84
N GLU A 55 22.91 5.29 -16.10
CA GLU A 55 23.96 6.29 -16.29
C GLU A 55 24.66 6.16 -17.65
N ASP A 56 24.79 4.93 -18.15
CA ASP A 56 25.38 4.65 -19.44
C ASP A 56 24.43 5.06 -20.58
N ALA A 57 23.11 4.88 -20.39
CA ALA A 57 22.09 5.37 -21.32
C ALA A 57 22.11 6.91 -21.43
N LYS A 58 22.22 7.64 -20.31
CA LYS A 58 22.35 9.11 -20.33
C LYS A 58 23.57 9.56 -21.12
N ARG A 59 24.74 8.94 -20.89
CA ARG A 59 25.98 9.26 -21.62
C ARG A 59 25.87 8.93 -23.11
N ALA A 60 25.29 7.79 -23.45
CA ALA A 60 25.08 7.37 -24.84
C ALA A 60 24.14 8.32 -25.58
N LEU A 61 23.02 8.70 -24.96
CA LEU A 61 22.06 9.65 -25.54
C LEU A 61 22.67 11.03 -25.73
N SER A 62 23.44 11.52 -24.75
CA SER A 62 24.11 12.83 -24.87
C SER A 62 25.12 12.83 -26.03
N LYS A 63 25.87 11.74 -26.21
CA LYS A 63 26.81 11.59 -27.34
C LYS A 63 26.09 11.51 -28.68
N LEU A 64 24.99 10.76 -28.77
CA LEU A 64 24.19 10.64 -29.99
C LEU A 64 23.52 11.97 -30.36
N LEU A 65 23.04 12.73 -29.37
CA LEU A 65 22.50 14.06 -29.56
C LEU A 65 23.56 14.99 -30.18
N LEU A 66 24.74 15.08 -29.56
CA LEU A 66 25.86 15.88 -30.08
C LEU A 66 26.26 15.47 -31.50
N HIS A 67 26.33 14.17 -31.76
CA HIS A 67 26.67 13.66 -33.08
C HIS A 67 25.60 14.02 -34.12
N TYR A 68 24.32 13.83 -33.79
CA TYR A 68 23.20 14.18 -34.66
C TYR A 68 23.15 15.69 -34.97
N CYS A 69 23.34 16.55 -33.96
CA CYS A 69 23.37 18.00 -34.16
C CYS A 69 24.51 18.41 -35.10
N ASN A 70 25.72 17.86 -34.90
CA ASN A 70 26.87 18.13 -35.76
C ASN A 70 26.66 17.65 -37.21
N GLU A 71 26.12 16.45 -37.42
CA GLU A 71 25.86 15.90 -38.76
C GLU A 71 24.85 16.73 -39.55
N ASN A 72 23.86 17.30 -38.86
CA ASN A 72 22.76 18.06 -39.48
C ASN A 72 22.99 19.58 -39.46
N GLY A 73 24.16 20.05 -39.00
CA GLY A 73 24.49 21.48 -38.93
C GLY A 73 23.60 22.27 -37.96
N ILE A 74 23.13 21.63 -36.90
CA ILE A 74 22.28 22.24 -35.85
C ILE A 74 23.21 22.78 -34.76
N GLU A 75 23.24 24.10 -34.59
CA GLU A 75 23.97 24.74 -33.50
C GLU A 75 23.18 24.63 -32.20
N THR A 76 23.81 24.10 -31.15
CA THR A 76 23.25 24.02 -29.79
C THR A 76 24.25 24.57 -28.78
N ASP A 77 23.77 25.30 -27.77
CA ASP A 77 24.58 25.62 -26.60
C ASP A 77 24.56 24.48 -25.56
N SER A 78 25.46 24.56 -24.57
CA SER A 78 25.57 23.53 -23.54
C SER A 78 24.30 23.37 -22.68
N ALA A 79 23.50 24.43 -22.51
CA ALA A 79 22.24 24.36 -21.78
C ALA A 79 21.15 23.69 -22.64
N GLN A 80 21.16 23.95 -23.95
CA GLN A 80 20.29 23.28 -24.93
C GLN A 80 20.55 21.79 -25.01
N GLU A 81 21.82 21.40 -25.11
CA GLU A 81 22.22 20.00 -25.09
C GLU A 81 21.73 19.29 -23.83
N GLU A 82 21.88 19.91 -22.67
CA GLU A 82 21.47 19.33 -21.39
C GLU A 82 19.96 19.09 -21.32
N TYR A 83 19.12 20.05 -21.75
CA TYR A 83 17.67 19.87 -21.69
C TYR A 83 17.13 18.94 -22.78
N LEU A 84 17.69 18.96 -24.00
CA LEU A 84 17.31 18.03 -25.07
C LEU A 84 17.66 16.59 -24.69
N ALA A 85 18.85 16.37 -24.13
CA ALA A 85 19.24 15.07 -23.58
C ALA A 85 18.31 14.67 -22.43
N GLY A 86 17.94 15.60 -21.54
CA GLY A 86 16.96 15.37 -20.48
C GLY A 86 15.60 14.88 -21.00
N ALA A 87 15.09 15.48 -22.08
CA ALA A 87 13.83 15.07 -22.71
C ALA A 87 13.93 13.69 -23.38
N ALA A 88 15.06 13.39 -24.03
CA ALA A 88 15.34 12.07 -24.61
C ALA A 88 15.38 10.97 -23.54
N ILE A 89 16.09 11.22 -22.44
CA ILE A 89 16.20 10.30 -21.29
C ILE A 89 14.83 10.06 -20.66
N ALA A 90 14.04 11.12 -20.44
CA ALA A 90 12.69 10.99 -19.91
C ALA A 90 11.84 10.07 -20.78
N THR A 91 11.99 10.14 -22.11
CA THR A 91 11.22 9.33 -23.06
C THR A 91 11.69 7.87 -23.15
N ILE A 92 13.00 7.61 -23.06
CA ILE A 92 13.56 6.25 -23.22
C ILE A 92 13.69 5.50 -21.90
N ALA A 93 14.33 6.14 -20.92
CA ALA A 93 14.73 5.49 -19.67
C ALA A 93 13.71 5.75 -18.54
N GLY A 94 12.95 6.83 -18.65
CA GLY A 94 11.86 7.16 -17.74
C GLY A 94 10.50 6.66 -18.22
N PHE A 95 9.46 7.09 -17.49
CA PHE A 95 8.07 6.92 -17.87
C PHE A 95 7.53 8.17 -18.58
N CYS A 96 8.27 8.67 -19.57
CA CYS A 96 8.09 10.03 -20.12
C CYS A 96 8.15 11.08 -19.00
N GLY A 97 7.27 12.09 -19.05
CA GLY A 97 7.16 13.09 -17.99
C GLY A 97 6.63 12.57 -16.64
N LEU A 98 6.18 11.31 -16.53
CA LEU A 98 5.66 10.76 -15.28
C LEU A 98 6.76 10.41 -14.27
N GLN A 99 8.04 10.37 -14.65
CA GLN A 99 9.12 9.99 -13.74
C GLN A 99 9.18 10.89 -12.48
N LYS A 100 9.00 12.21 -12.64
CA LYS A 100 9.01 13.15 -11.51
C LYS A 100 7.83 12.94 -10.55
N PRO A 101 6.56 12.92 -10.99
CA PRO A 101 5.47 12.65 -10.07
C PRO A 101 5.55 11.25 -9.45
N LEU A 102 6.11 10.26 -10.16
CA LEU A 102 6.35 8.92 -9.60
C LEU A 102 7.41 8.94 -8.49
N SER A 103 8.43 9.78 -8.57
CA SER A 103 9.49 9.88 -7.55
C SER A 103 9.16 10.81 -6.37
N ASP A 104 8.21 11.73 -6.51
CA ASP A 104 7.81 12.64 -5.41
C ASP A 104 6.95 11.90 -4.36
N GLU A 105 7.53 11.64 -3.18
CA GLU A 105 6.87 10.94 -2.06
C GLU A 105 5.65 11.65 -1.48
N ARG A 106 5.47 12.95 -1.75
CA ARG A 106 4.31 13.73 -1.27
C ARG A 106 3.04 13.40 -2.04
N ILE A 107 3.18 12.89 -3.27
CA ILE A 107 2.08 12.53 -4.15
C ILE A 107 1.50 11.18 -3.75
N GLU A 108 0.18 11.12 -3.57
CA GLU A 108 -0.52 9.86 -3.28
C GLU A 108 -1.14 9.25 -4.53
N GLU A 109 -1.50 10.07 -5.51
CA GLU A 109 -2.17 9.62 -6.74
C GLU A 109 -1.73 10.43 -7.94
N ILE A 110 -1.62 9.77 -9.10
CA ILE A 110 -1.34 10.36 -10.41
C ILE A 110 -2.45 9.91 -11.35
N SER A 111 -3.06 10.84 -12.10
CA SER A 111 -4.17 10.54 -13.01
C SER A 111 -3.99 11.19 -14.38
N VAL A 112 -4.00 10.36 -15.42
CA VAL A 112 -4.11 10.74 -16.83
C VAL A 112 -5.55 10.48 -17.25
N ILE A 113 -6.22 11.50 -17.79
CA ILE A 113 -7.68 11.52 -18.01
C ILE A 113 -8.06 11.62 -19.50
N GLY A 114 -7.17 11.16 -20.38
CA GLY A 114 -7.29 11.25 -21.83
C GLY A 114 -6.18 12.07 -22.48
N LEU A 115 -6.04 11.89 -23.80
CA LEU A 115 -5.11 12.65 -24.63
C LEU A 115 -5.47 14.15 -24.68
N GLY A 116 -4.46 15.00 -24.85
CA GLY A 116 -4.60 16.45 -24.95
C GLY A 116 -5.00 17.16 -23.63
N LYS A 117 -5.12 16.41 -22.53
CA LYS A 117 -5.48 16.93 -21.21
C LYS A 117 -4.29 16.88 -20.25
N PRO A 118 -4.20 17.83 -19.30
CA PRO A 118 -3.13 17.83 -18.31
C PRO A 118 -3.24 16.61 -17.40
N VAL A 119 -2.09 16.04 -17.05
CA VAL A 119 -1.98 15.04 -15.99
C VAL A 119 -2.27 15.70 -14.65
N TRP A 120 -3.00 14.99 -13.79
CA TRP A 120 -3.35 15.43 -12.45
C TRP A 120 -2.56 14.65 -11.40
N ILE A 121 -2.31 15.30 -10.27
CA ILE A 121 -1.72 14.67 -9.09
C ILE A 121 -2.57 14.99 -7.86
N PHE A 122 -2.58 14.09 -6.87
CA PHE A 122 -3.23 14.31 -5.58
C PHE A 122 -2.19 14.41 -4.47
N LEU A 123 -2.25 15.51 -3.71
CA LEU A 123 -1.44 15.75 -2.52
C LEU A 123 -2.37 15.76 -1.29
N ARG A 124 -2.11 14.93 -0.28
CA ARG A 124 -3.02 14.72 0.87
C ARG A 124 -3.58 16.01 1.49
N ASN A 125 -2.72 17.01 1.69
CA ASN A 125 -3.09 18.26 2.38
C ASN A 125 -3.53 19.38 1.43
N GLU A 126 -3.37 19.21 0.12
CA GLU A 126 -3.59 20.25 -0.89
C GLU A 126 -4.64 19.87 -1.94
N GLY A 127 -5.02 18.59 -2.01
CA GLY A 127 -5.98 18.07 -2.97
C GLY A 127 -5.40 17.84 -4.37
N TRP A 128 -6.30 17.83 -5.36
CA TRP A 128 -5.96 17.63 -6.76
C TRP A 128 -5.31 18.87 -7.37
N LYS A 129 -4.18 18.69 -8.06
CA LYS A 129 -3.47 19.73 -8.80
C LYS A 129 -3.19 19.30 -10.23
N LYS A 130 -3.31 20.26 -11.15
CA LYS A 130 -2.90 20.09 -12.54
C LYS A 130 -1.38 20.18 -12.65
N THR A 131 -0.81 19.32 -13.47
CA THR A 131 0.56 19.44 -13.95
C THR A 131 0.60 20.13 -15.31
N ASP A 132 1.80 20.40 -15.79
CA ASP A 132 2.09 20.92 -17.13
C ASP A 132 2.31 19.83 -18.19
N LEU A 133 2.26 18.54 -17.79
CA LEU A 133 2.40 17.38 -18.68
C LEU A 133 1.11 17.05 -19.41
N VAL A 134 1.20 16.81 -20.72
CA VAL A 134 0.10 16.31 -21.55
C VAL A 134 0.58 15.15 -22.42
N PHE A 135 -0.19 14.07 -22.49
CA PHE A 135 -0.02 13.03 -23.50
C PHE A 135 -0.78 13.40 -24.78
N THR A 136 -0.12 13.33 -25.92
CA THR A 136 -0.68 13.71 -27.23
C THR A 136 -0.79 12.54 -28.21
N SER A 137 -0.23 11.38 -27.87
CA SER A 137 -0.32 10.15 -28.68
C SER A 137 -0.75 8.97 -27.83
N GLU A 138 -1.68 8.17 -28.35
CA GLU A 138 -2.07 6.89 -27.77
C GLU A 138 -0.88 5.91 -27.72
N GLU A 139 -0.03 5.90 -28.76
CA GLU A 139 1.15 5.02 -28.84
C GLU A 139 2.09 5.27 -27.66
N ALA A 140 2.39 6.54 -27.35
CA ALA A 140 3.24 6.90 -26.23
C ALA A 140 2.61 6.53 -24.89
N LEU A 141 1.30 6.70 -24.74
CA LEU A 141 0.57 6.30 -23.54
C LEU A 141 0.64 4.77 -23.35
N VAL A 142 0.40 4.00 -24.41
CA VAL A 142 0.48 2.53 -24.41
C VAL A 142 1.89 2.04 -24.10
N ASP A 143 2.91 2.68 -24.67
CA ASP A 143 4.32 2.35 -24.39
C ASP A 143 4.66 2.58 -22.92
N VAL A 144 4.21 3.68 -22.32
CA VAL A 144 4.41 3.97 -20.90
C VAL A 144 3.69 2.95 -20.01
N ILE A 145 2.43 2.63 -20.31
CA ILE A 145 1.65 1.62 -19.56
C ILE A 145 2.37 0.26 -19.61
N ASN A 146 2.80 -0.16 -20.80
CA ASN A 146 3.47 -1.44 -21.00
C ASN A 146 4.88 -1.46 -20.39
N ALA A 147 5.60 -0.34 -20.39
CA ALA A 147 6.88 -0.22 -19.71
C ALA A 147 6.72 -0.41 -18.19
N MET A 148 5.70 0.22 -17.58
CA MET A 148 5.39 0.05 -16.16
C MET A 148 4.96 -1.39 -15.80
N ALA A 149 4.16 -2.03 -16.65
CA ALA A 149 3.62 -3.37 -16.38
C ALA A 149 4.58 -4.52 -16.75
N ARG A 150 5.70 -4.24 -17.43
CA ARG A 150 6.61 -5.27 -17.99
C ARG A 150 7.13 -6.25 -16.93
N SER A 151 7.55 -5.77 -15.76
CA SER A 151 8.06 -6.62 -14.67
C SER A 151 7.03 -7.58 -14.11
N MET A 152 5.74 -7.30 -14.31
CA MET A 152 4.62 -8.12 -13.82
C MET A 152 4.15 -9.16 -14.84
N GLY A 153 4.79 -9.22 -16.01
CA GLY A 153 4.37 -10.11 -17.09
C GLY A 153 3.01 -9.76 -17.69
N ARG A 154 2.52 -8.53 -17.48
CA ARG A 154 1.23 -8.04 -17.99
C ARG A 154 1.44 -7.04 -19.12
N ARG A 155 0.46 -6.94 -20.02
CA ARG A 155 0.50 -6.01 -21.17
C ARG A 155 -0.90 -5.56 -21.55
N ILE A 156 -1.06 -4.27 -21.86
CA ILE A 156 -2.28 -3.72 -22.45
C ILE A 156 -2.22 -3.84 -23.98
N THR A 157 -3.32 -4.26 -24.60
CA THR A 157 -3.46 -4.42 -26.06
C THR A 157 -4.87 -4.04 -26.49
N TYR A 158 -5.13 -3.89 -27.79
CA TYR A 158 -6.50 -3.65 -28.26
C TYR A 158 -7.48 -4.80 -28.00
N GLN A 159 -6.98 -6.03 -27.84
CA GLN A 159 -7.81 -7.18 -27.46
C GLN A 159 -8.08 -7.22 -25.95
N LYS A 160 -7.18 -6.65 -25.14
CA LYS A 160 -7.30 -6.46 -23.70
C LYS A 160 -7.08 -4.98 -23.35
N PRO A 161 -8.04 -4.08 -23.66
CA PRO A 161 -7.89 -2.62 -23.61
C PRO A 161 -7.92 -2.03 -22.19
N LYS A 162 -7.64 -2.86 -21.18
CA LYS A 162 -7.60 -2.52 -19.77
C LYS A 162 -6.53 -3.35 -19.08
N ILE A 163 -5.85 -2.75 -18.11
CA ILE A 163 -4.89 -3.43 -17.25
C ILE A 163 -5.05 -2.94 -15.80
N ASN A 164 -4.93 -3.88 -14.87
CA ASN A 164 -4.71 -3.60 -13.45
C ASN A 164 -3.41 -4.28 -13.05
N ALA A 165 -2.52 -3.57 -12.38
CA ALA A 165 -1.23 -4.10 -11.96
C ALA A 165 -0.76 -3.46 -10.65
N VAL A 166 0.19 -4.13 -10.01
CA VAL A 166 0.98 -3.55 -8.92
C VAL A 166 2.41 -3.41 -9.39
N LEU A 167 2.93 -2.20 -9.32
CA LEU A 167 4.27 -1.83 -9.75
C LEU A 167 5.33 -2.35 -8.75
N PRO A 168 6.61 -2.44 -9.14
CA PRO A 168 7.68 -2.92 -8.26
C PRO A 168 7.83 -2.16 -6.95
N ASP A 169 7.45 -0.88 -6.91
CA ASP A 169 7.44 -0.04 -5.70
C ASP A 169 6.20 -0.26 -4.82
N GLY A 170 5.31 -1.17 -5.20
CA GLY A 170 4.02 -1.47 -4.56
C GLY A 170 2.85 -0.61 -5.07
N SER A 171 3.11 0.40 -5.91
CA SER A 171 2.07 1.32 -6.39
C SER A 171 1.05 0.59 -7.25
N ARG A 172 -0.22 0.98 -7.19
CA ARG A 172 -1.30 0.36 -7.99
C ARG A 172 -1.49 1.11 -9.28
N LEU A 173 -1.38 0.42 -10.41
CA LEU A 173 -1.66 0.93 -11.74
C LEU A 173 -3.01 0.40 -12.22
N HIS A 174 -3.92 1.30 -12.55
CA HIS A 174 -5.05 1.05 -13.42
C HIS A 174 -4.83 1.81 -14.73
N ALA A 175 -5.05 1.17 -15.87
CA ALA A 175 -5.06 1.87 -17.13
C ALA A 175 -6.07 1.28 -18.12
N SER A 176 -6.59 2.12 -19.00
CA SER A 176 -7.51 1.73 -20.06
C SER A 176 -7.25 2.56 -21.32
N ILE A 177 -7.55 1.98 -22.49
CA ILE A 177 -7.38 2.59 -23.81
C ILE A 177 -8.64 2.36 -24.66
N PRO A 178 -8.77 2.97 -25.87
CA PRO A 178 -9.94 2.76 -26.71
C PRO A 178 -10.19 1.26 -26.99
N PRO A 179 -11.46 0.83 -27.04
CA PRO A 179 -12.68 1.65 -26.98
C PRO A 179 -13.21 1.94 -25.56
N LEU A 180 -12.51 1.58 -24.48
CA LEU A 180 -13.02 1.74 -23.11
C LEU A 180 -12.90 3.18 -22.60
N SER A 181 -11.83 3.88 -22.97
CA SER A 181 -11.57 5.27 -22.61
C SER A 181 -10.72 5.95 -23.68
N ASP A 182 -10.56 7.28 -23.59
CA ASP A 182 -9.67 8.07 -24.45
C ASP A 182 -8.19 7.98 -24.02
N GLY A 183 -7.81 6.94 -23.25
CA GLY A 183 -6.49 6.80 -22.64
C GLY A 183 -6.46 7.28 -21.19
N GLU A 184 -6.66 6.35 -20.26
CA GLU A 184 -6.65 6.62 -18.82
C GLU A 184 -5.48 5.90 -18.13
N ILE A 185 -4.85 6.59 -17.19
CA ILE A 185 -3.92 5.98 -16.24
C ILE A 185 -4.27 6.52 -14.85
N THR A 186 -4.47 5.64 -13.88
CA THR A 186 -4.57 6.00 -12.46
C THR A 186 -3.54 5.21 -11.69
N ILE A 187 -2.56 5.91 -11.11
CA ILE A 187 -1.51 5.34 -10.27
C ILE A 187 -1.73 5.80 -8.85
N ARG A 188 -2.11 4.88 -7.97
CA ARG A 188 -2.17 5.13 -6.53
C ARG A 188 -0.87 4.68 -5.90
N LYS A 189 -0.07 5.64 -5.45
CA LYS A 189 1.26 5.37 -4.91
C LYS A 189 1.20 4.58 -3.63
N PHE A 190 2.10 3.61 -3.50
CA PHE A 190 2.25 2.86 -2.26
C PHE A 190 2.97 3.73 -1.23
N LYS A 191 2.36 3.89 -0.05
CA LYS A 191 2.99 4.65 1.03
C LYS A 191 4.08 3.77 1.64
N GLN A 192 5.34 4.13 1.40
CA GLN A 192 6.47 3.34 1.89
C GLN A 192 6.57 3.29 3.42
N THR A 193 6.06 4.31 4.14
CA THR A 193 6.10 4.34 5.60
C THR A 193 4.73 4.06 6.23
N PRO A 194 4.55 2.91 6.89
CA PRO A 194 3.33 2.59 7.64
C PRO A 194 3.10 3.53 8.81
N PHE A 195 1.87 3.53 9.33
CA PHE A 195 1.59 4.19 10.60
C PHE A 195 2.16 3.38 11.77
N THR A 196 2.74 4.06 12.75
CA THR A 196 3.13 3.47 14.02
C THR A 196 1.91 3.28 14.94
N PRO A 197 1.97 2.35 15.91
CA PRO A 197 0.95 2.26 16.96
C PRO A 197 0.72 3.60 17.69
N CYS A 198 1.78 4.35 17.97
CA CYS A 198 1.69 5.65 18.62
C CYS A 198 0.94 6.68 17.77
N GLU A 199 1.14 6.71 16.45
CA GLU A 199 0.38 7.61 15.56
C GLU A 199 -1.10 7.22 15.51
N LEU A 200 -1.44 5.92 15.54
CA LEU A 200 -2.84 5.49 15.65
C LEU A 200 -3.49 5.99 16.95
N ALA A 201 -2.75 5.99 18.06
CA ALA A 201 -3.21 6.54 19.34
C ALA A 201 -3.38 8.07 19.28
N GLN A 202 -2.40 8.78 18.74
CA GLN A 202 -2.42 10.23 18.59
C GLN A 202 -3.55 10.71 17.67
N ASN A 203 -3.85 9.95 16.63
CA ASN A 203 -4.99 10.18 15.75
C ASN A 203 -6.33 9.75 16.36
N ARG A 204 -6.33 9.21 17.58
CA ARG A 204 -7.48 8.64 18.31
C ARG A 204 -8.17 7.49 17.56
N THR A 205 -7.47 6.81 16.66
CA THR A 205 -8.00 5.61 16.00
C THR A 205 -8.15 4.46 17.00
N LEU A 206 -7.18 4.34 17.91
CA LEU A 206 -7.18 3.46 19.08
C LEU A 206 -6.76 4.28 20.32
N THR A 207 -6.96 3.74 21.52
CA THR A 207 -6.42 4.33 22.76
C THR A 207 -5.13 3.62 23.15
N PHE A 208 -4.30 4.23 24.00
CA PHE A 208 -3.06 3.59 24.48
C PHE A 208 -3.37 2.30 25.26
N ALA A 209 -4.40 2.31 26.10
CA ALA A 209 -4.92 1.11 26.78
C ALA A 209 -5.25 -0.02 25.81
N SER A 210 -6.02 0.26 24.75
CA SER A 210 -6.41 -0.78 23.79
C SER A 210 -5.23 -1.26 22.94
N LEU A 211 -4.28 -0.37 22.60
CA LEU A 211 -3.04 -0.77 21.92
C LEU A 211 -2.13 -1.62 22.80
N ALA A 212 -2.04 -1.34 24.10
CA ALA A 212 -1.26 -2.15 25.03
C ALA A 212 -1.86 -3.55 25.22
N PHE A 213 -3.19 -3.66 25.25
CA PHE A 213 -3.89 -4.94 25.18
C PHE A 213 -3.57 -5.68 23.87
N LEU A 214 -3.73 -5.02 22.73
CA LEU A 214 -3.42 -5.62 21.43
C LEU A 214 -1.94 -5.99 21.30
N TRP A 215 -1.02 -5.24 21.90
CA TRP A 215 0.38 -5.64 21.98
C TRP A 215 0.53 -6.99 22.67
N ALA A 216 -0.13 -7.20 23.82
CA ALA A 216 -0.14 -8.52 24.45
C ALA A 216 -0.69 -9.59 23.49
N VAL A 217 -1.83 -9.34 22.84
CA VAL A 217 -2.42 -10.26 21.86
C VAL A 217 -1.45 -10.62 20.73
N MET A 218 -0.80 -9.63 20.11
CA MET A 218 0.10 -9.85 18.96
C MET A 218 1.35 -10.66 19.31
N GLN A 219 1.72 -10.77 20.59
CA GLN A 219 2.86 -11.58 21.03
C GLN A 219 2.52 -13.06 21.23
N PHE A 220 1.25 -13.41 21.37
CA PHE A 220 0.80 -14.78 21.59
C PHE A 220 0.05 -15.33 20.38
N ASP A 221 -0.42 -16.56 20.54
CA ASP A 221 -0.96 -17.38 19.48
C ASP A 221 -2.45 -17.08 19.23
N PHE A 222 -2.78 -15.79 19.08
CA PHE A 222 -4.13 -15.29 18.84
C PHE A 222 -4.40 -14.99 17.37
N ARG A 223 -5.63 -15.27 16.96
CA ARG A 223 -6.16 -15.10 15.61
C ARG A 223 -7.04 -13.86 15.56
N VAL A 224 -6.60 -12.85 14.81
CA VAL A 224 -7.22 -11.52 14.84
C VAL A 224 -7.77 -11.14 13.48
N LEU A 225 -9.06 -10.81 13.44
CA LEU A 225 -9.74 -10.30 12.26
C LEU A 225 -9.93 -8.79 12.38
N VAL A 226 -9.48 -8.02 11.39
CA VAL A 226 -9.72 -6.58 11.31
C VAL A 226 -10.83 -6.30 10.31
N CYS A 227 -11.96 -5.82 10.81
CA CYS A 227 -13.16 -5.56 10.04
C CYS A 227 -13.38 -4.07 9.73
N GLY A 228 -14.13 -3.78 8.67
CA GLY A 228 -14.49 -2.41 8.30
C GLY A 228 -14.82 -2.21 6.82
N ASN A 229 -15.44 -1.08 6.51
CA ASN A 229 -15.76 -0.68 5.13
C ASN A 229 -14.51 -0.33 4.31
N THR A 230 -14.69 -0.12 3.01
CA THR A 230 -13.63 0.38 2.13
C THR A 230 -13.09 1.71 2.65
N ALA A 231 -11.76 1.87 2.61
CA ALA A 231 -11.04 3.04 3.10
C ALA A 231 -11.21 3.36 4.60
N SER A 232 -11.74 2.43 5.42
CA SER A 232 -11.81 2.60 6.87
C SER A 232 -10.44 2.58 7.56
N GLY A 233 -9.43 1.98 6.92
CA GLY A 233 -8.05 1.87 7.42
C GLY A 233 -7.70 0.51 8.03
N LYS A 234 -8.42 -0.58 7.70
CA LYS A 234 -8.16 -1.95 8.18
C LYS A 234 -6.69 -2.37 8.02
N THR A 235 -6.19 -2.34 6.78
CA THR A 235 -4.82 -2.73 6.45
C THR A 235 -3.80 -1.86 7.17
N THR A 236 -4.09 -0.56 7.35
CA THR A 236 -3.23 0.37 8.09
C THR A 236 -3.12 -0.02 9.56
N THR A 237 -4.23 -0.32 10.21
CA THR A 237 -4.24 -0.75 11.61
C THR A 237 -3.55 -2.09 11.77
N LEU A 238 -3.87 -3.06 10.90
CA LEU A 238 -3.20 -4.36 10.90
C LEU A 238 -1.69 -4.20 10.78
N ASN A 239 -1.22 -3.42 9.81
CA ASN A 239 0.19 -3.18 9.58
C ASN A 239 0.89 -2.53 10.79
N ALA A 240 0.26 -1.55 11.45
CA ALA A 240 0.81 -0.95 12.66
C ALA A 240 0.98 -1.97 13.79
N LEU A 241 0.00 -2.86 13.99
CA LEU A 241 0.02 -3.89 15.03
C LEU A 241 1.16 -4.90 14.86
N PHE A 242 1.63 -5.13 13.62
CA PHE A 242 2.79 -5.99 13.39
C PHE A 242 4.09 -5.46 14.02
N SER A 243 4.16 -4.17 14.38
CA SER A 243 5.28 -3.64 15.18
C SER A 243 5.47 -4.36 16.53
N PHE A 244 4.42 -5.01 17.04
CA PHE A 244 4.42 -5.75 18.31
C PHE A 244 4.83 -7.22 18.18
N VAL A 245 4.85 -7.76 16.97
CA VAL A 245 5.24 -9.15 16.68
C VAL A 245 6.76 -9.26 16.77
N PRO A 246 7.36 -10.33 17.34
CA PRO A 246 8.81 -10.48 17.41
C PRO A 246 9.48 -10.34 16.03
N ALA A 247 10.56 -9.57 15.94
CA ALA A 247 11.22 -9.26 14.66
C ALA A 247 11.87 -10.49 13.99
N ASN A 248 12.13 -11.56 14.75
CA ASN A 248 12.74 -12.80 14.29
C ASN A 248 11.74 -13.87 13.82
N GLU A 249 10.43 -13.58 13.85
CA GLU A 249 9.40 -14.51 13.35
C GLU A 249 9.28 -14.44 11.83
N ARG A 250 9.07 -15.60 11.20
CA ARG A 250 8.78 -15.72 9.77
C ARG A 250 7.32 -15.40 9.49
N ILE A 251 7.08 -14.46 8.60
CA ILE A 251 5.74 -13.99 8.27
C ILE A 251 5.43 -14.26 6.81
N VAL A 252 4.31 -14.94 6.54
CA VAL A 252 3.84 -15.16 5.17
C VAL A 252 2.58 -14.33 4.92
N ILE A 253 2.62 -13.53 3.86
CA ILE A 253 1.63 -12.51 3.53
C ILE A 253 0.98 -12.88 2.20
N PHE A 254 -0.34 -12.99 2.18
CA PHE A 254 -1.17 -13.30 1.02
C PHE A 254 -1.98 -12.08 0.64
N GLU A 255 -1.83 -11.56 -0.57
CA GLU A 255 -2.58 -10.37 -1.02
C GLU A 255 -2.98 -10.46 -2.49
N GLU A 256 -4.15 -9.95 -2.86
CA GLU A 256 -4.46 -9.68 -4.27
C GLU A 256 -3.63 -8.52 -4.81
N THR A 257 -3.34 -7.56 -3.94
CA THR A 257 -2.70 -6.30 -4.30
C THR A 257 -1.86 -5.86 -3.12
N PRO A 258 -0.52 -5.92 -3.21
CA PRO A 258 0.41 -5.50 -2.16
C PRO A 258 -0.01 -4.20 -1.44
N GLU A 259 -0.43 -4.30 -0.18
CA GLU A 259 -0.70 -3.17 0.72
C GLU A 259 0.10 -3.25 2.03
N ILE A 260 0.42 -4.46 2.47
CA ILE A 260 1.06 -4.70 3.75
C ILE A 260 2.56 -4.44 3.62
N CYS A 261 3.12 -3.65 4.54
CA CYS A 261 4.54 -3.36 4.61
C CYS A 261 4.96 -3.39 6.09
N ILE A 262 5.46 -4.55 6.52
CA ILE A 262 5.82 -4.85 7.90
C ILE A 262 7.33 -4.72 8.11
N PRO A 263 7.82 -4.55 9.35
CA PRO A 263 9.23 -4.29 9.62
C PRO A 263 10.09 -5.57 9.61
N HIS A 264 9.50 -6.75 9.45
CA HIS A 264 10.16 -8.04 9.56
C HIS A 264 11.02 -8.35 8.33
N GLU A 265 12.27 -8.71 8.58
CA GLU A 265 13.20 -9.15 7.52
C GLU A 265 12.77 -10.48 6.92
N HIS A 266 12.29 -11.42 7.74
CA HIS A 266 11.83 -12.74 7.30
C HIS A 266 10.37 -12.74 6.84
N ALA A 267 10.00 -11.75 6.03
CA ALA A 267 8.67 -11.63 5.43
C ALA A 267 8.65 -12.18 4.00
N LEU A 268 7.79 -13.16 3.72
CA LEU A 268 7.52 -13.67 2.38
C LEU A 268 6.15 -13.17 1.92
N ARG A 269 6.09 -12.51 0.76
CA ARG A 269 4.83 -12.07 0.15
C ARG A 269 4.47 -12.95 -1.04
N LEU A 270 3.22 -13.37 -1.10
CA LEU A 270 2.62 -14.12 -2.19
C LEU A 270 1.40 -13.33 -2.70
N VAL A 271 1.36 -13.10 -4.01
CA VAL A 271 0.37 -12.24 -4.66
C VAL A 271 -0.46 -13.06 -5.63
N SER A 272 -1.79 -12.95 -5.56
CA SER A 272 -2.66 -13.66 -6.49
C SER A 272 -2.53 -13.08 -7.90
N ASN A 273 -2.73 -13.93 -8.91
CA ASN A 273 -2.69 -13.56 -10.31
C ASN A 273 -3.75 -14.34 -11.09
N GLU A 274 -4.92 -13.72 -11.26
CA GLU A 274 -6.05 -14.30 -12.00
C GLU A 274 -5.70 -14.67 -13.44
N GLU A 275 -4.82 -13.92 -14.12
CA GLU A 275 -4.43 -14.22 -15.50
C GLU A 275 -3.61 -15.52 -15.62
N LEU A 276 -2.96 -15.94 -14.53
CA LEU A 276 -2.22 -17.19 -14.42
C LEU A 276 -3.00 -18.28 -13.68
N GLY A 277 -4.26 -18.01 -13.30
CA GLY A 277 -5.08 -18.94 -12.51
C GLY A 277 -4.60 -19.12 -11.07
N ILE A 278 -3.82 -18.18 -10.53
CA ILE A 278 -3.35 -18.17 -9.14
C ILE A 278 -4.34 -17.35 -8.33
N ASP A 279 -5.22 -17.99 -7.57
CA ASP A 279 -6.20 -17.31 -6.72
C ASP A 279 -5.71 -17.18 -5.26
N MET A 280 -6.42 -16.40 -4.45
CA MET A 280 -6.05 -16.22 -3.03
C MET A 280 -6.13 -17.53 -2.24
N ASN A 281 -7.11 -18.39 -2.54
CA ASN A 281 -7.30 -19.65 -1.84
C ASN A 281 -6.11 -20.60 -2.05
N SER A 282 -5.68 -20.82 -3.29
CA SER A 282 -4.51 -21.66 -3.63
C SER A 282 -3.26 -21.21 -2.90
N LEU A 283 -3.01 -19.89 -2.81
CA LEU A 283 -1.87 -19.36 -2.06
C LEU A 283 -1.95 -19.69 -0.56
N VAL A 284 -3.14 -19.55 0.05
CA VAL A 284 -3.34 -19.88 1.47
C VAL A 284 -3.10 -21.38 1.71
N TRP A 285 -3.51 -22.26 0.79
CA TRP A 285 -3.22 -23.71 0.88
C TRP A 285 -1.73 -24.03 0.74
N ASP A 286 -1.02 -23.33 -0.15
CA ASP A 286 0.43 -23.49 -0.29
C ASP A 286 1.20 -23.12 0.99
N SER A 287 0.64 -22.21 1.79
CA SER A 287 1.21 -21.79 3.09
C SER A 287 1.41 -22.94 4.07
N LEU A 288 0.58 -23.97 3.99
CA LEU A 288 0.62 -25.12 4.91
C LEU A 288 1.93 -25.92 4.81
N ARG A 289 2.74 -25.66 3.78
CA ARG A 289 4.07 -26.28 3.59
C ARG A 289 5.23 -25.31 3.83
N MET A 290 4.94 -24.07 4.19
CA MET A 290 5.93 -22.99 4.28
C MET A 290 6.47 -22.75 5.69
N ARG A 291 5.93 -23.44 6.70
CA ARG A 291 6.27 -23.28 8.13
C ARG A 291 6.28 -21.79 8.57
N PRO A 292 5.16 -21.07 8.42
CA PRO A 292 5.06 -19.69 8.90
C PRO A 292 5.01 -19.63 10.44
N ASP A 293 5.59 -18.62 11.07
CA ASP A 293 5.25 -18.27 12.46
C ASP A 293 3.94 -17.47 12.49
N ARG A 294 3.76 -16.57 11.51
CA ARG A 294 2.55 -15.75 11.35
C ARG A 294 2.05 -15.80 9.90
N VAL A 295 0.73 -15.81 9.74
CA VAL A 295 0.08 -15.70 8.43
C VAL A 295 -0.79 -14.46 8.36
N ILE A 296 -0.64 -13.67 7.30
CA ILE A 296 -1.53 -12.53 7.02
C ILE A 296 -2.25 -12.76 5.70
N VAL A 297 -3.57 -12.70 5.71
CA VAL A 297 -4.40 -12.65 4.50
C VAL A 297 -4.93 -11.23 4.35
N GLY A 298 -4.46 -10.50 3.34
CA GLY A 298 -4.73 -9.08 3.15
C GLY A 298 -6.21 -8.76 3.20
N GLU A 299 -7.05 -9.53 2.52
CA GLU A 299 -8.50 -9.45 2.61
C GLU A 299 -9.13 -10.81 2.33
N VAL A 300 -10.17 -11.19 3.09
CA VAL A 300 -11.01 -12.36 2.82
C VAL A 300 -12.43 -11.92 2.45
N ARG A 301 -12.97 -12.48 1.37
CA ARG A 301 -14.25 -12.09 0.75
C ARG A 301 -15.17 -13.28 0.50
N THR A 302 -14.61 -14.39 0.02
CA THR A 302 -15.35 -15.59 -0.41
C THR A 302 -15.36 -16.69 0.66
N LYS A 303 -16.20 -17.72 0.45
CA LYS A 303 -16.23 -18.89 1.33
C LYS A 303 -14.89 -19.61 1.33
N GLU A 304 -14.28 -19.73 0.15
CA GLU A 304 -13.04 -20.47 -0.07
C GLU A 304 -11.87 -19.78 0.64
N GLU A 305 -11.76 -18.45 0.52
CA GLU A 305 -10.73 -17.66 1.20
C GLU A 305 -10.86 -17.72 2.73
N ILE A 306 -12.09 -17.61 3.24
CA ILE A 306 -12.36 -17.72 4.68
C ILE A 306 -12.09 -19.15 5.15
N GLY A 307 -12.47 -20.16 4.35
CA GLY A 307 -12.19 -21.57 4.61
C GLY A 307 -10.70 -21.85 4.72
N GLY A 308 -9.89 -21.41 3.74
CA GLY A 308 -8.44 -21.54 3.79
C GLY A 308 -7.80 -20.85 4.99
N LEU A 309 -8.30 -19.66 5.36
CA LEU A 309 -7.86 -18.95 6.56
C LEU A 309 -8.15 -19.77 7.83
N ILE A 310 -9.35 -20.34 7.95
CA ILE A 310 -9.76 -21.16 9.10
C ILE A 310 -8.95 -22.46 9.15
N GLU A 311 -8.75 -23.14 8.02
CA GLU A 311 -7.90 -24.33 7.96
C GLU A 311 -6.48 -24.01 8.43
N THR A 312 -5.93 -22.85 8.05
CA THR A 312 -4.64 -22.38 8.57
C THR A 312 -4.66 -22.19 10.09
N MET A 313 -5.78 -21.68 10.65
CA MET A 313 -5.96 -21.49 12.09
C MET A 313 -6.06 -22.82 12.85
N LEU A 314 -6.74 -23.81 12.27
CA LEU A 314 -7.03 -25.12 12.88
C LEU A 314 -5.86 -26.09 12.74
N ALA A 315 -5.16 -26.08 11.61
CA ALA A 315 -4.00 -26.95 11.34
C ALA A 315 -2.77 -26.61 12.20
N GLY A 316 -2.83 -25.53 13.00
CA GLY A 316 -1.76 -25.11 13.91
C GLY A 316 -0.46 -24.75 13.19
N GLN A 317 -0.51 -24.47 11.89
CA GLN A 317 0.67 -24.23 11.04
C GLN A 317 1.33 -22.89 11.32
N ALA A 318 0.58 -21.93 11.87
CA ALA A 318 1.06 -20.64 12.33
C ALA A 318 0.69 -20.45 13.80
N ARG A 319 1.55 -19.72 14.52
CA ARG A 319 1.27 -19.25 15.88
C ARG A 319 0.10 -18.27 15.87
N GLY A 320 0.06 -17.36 14.89
CA GLY A 320 -1.03 -16.40 14.73
C GLY A 320 -1.46 -16.23 13.27
N SER A 321 -2.76 -16.08 13.07
CA SER A 321 -3.36 -15.82 11.76
C SER A 321 -4.15 -14.52 11.78
N TYR A 322 -3.96 -13.70 10.76
CA TYR A 322 -4.54 -12.37 10.68
C TYR A 322 -5.19 -12.16 9.34
N ALA A 323 -6.33 -11.50 9.32
CA ALA A 323 -6.94 -11.11 8.07
C ALA A 323 -7.70 -9.80 8.17
N THR A 324 -8.00 -9.18 7.03
CA THR A 324 -9.02 -8.13 6.96
C THR A 324 -10.29 -8.62 6.28
N MET A 325 -11.43 -8.06 6.67
CA MET A 325 -12.73 -8.41 6.10
C MET A 325 -13.66 -7.20 6.06
N HIS A 326 -14.60 -7.19 5.11
CA HIS A 326 -15.67 -6.22 5.10
C HIS A 326 -16.82 -6.62 6.03
N ALA A 327 -17.00 -5.84 7.10
CA ALA A 327 -18.14 -5.88 8.02
C ALA A 327 -18.18 -4.57 8.83
N GLN A 328 -19.35 -4.14 9.31
CA GLN A 328 -19.53 -2.91 10.09
C GLN A 328 -19.59 -3.15 11.60
N SER A 329 -19.65 -4.42 12.02
CA SER A 329 -19.54 -4.87 13.41
C SER A 329 -18.98 -6.29 13.45
N ALA A 330 -18.52 -6.72 14.62
CA ALA A 330 -18.03 -8.07 14.88
C ALA A 330 -19.16 -9.10 14.74
N SER A 331 -20.36 -8.78 15.22
CA SER A 331 -21.55 -9.62 15.02
C SER A 331 -21.91 -9.78 13.54
N GLU A 332 -21.83 -8.70 12.75
CA GLU A 332 -22.05 -8.77 11.30
C GLU A 332 -20.97 -9.61 10.60
N ALA A 333 -19.70 -9.52 11.03
CA ALA A 333 -18.62 -10.33 10.49
C ALA A 333 -18.91 -11.83 10.68
N LEU A 334 -19.30 -12.25 11.89
CA LEU A 334 -19.70 -13.63 12.16
C LEU A 334 -20.93 -14.05 11.35
N GLN A 335 -21.99 -13.23 11.32
CA GLN A 335 -23.18 -13.54 10.53
C GLN A 335 -22.87 -13.67 9.03
N ARG A 336 -21.95 -12.87 8.50
CA ARG A 336 -21.51 -12.96 7.11
C ARG A 336 -20.77 -14.27 6.85
N MET A 337 -19.89 -14.71 7.76
CA MET A 337 -19.22 -16.01 7.65
C MET A 337 -20.24 -17.16 7.66
N LEU A 338 -21.21 -17.14 8.57
CA LEU A 338 -22.28 -18.14 8.60
C LEU A 338 -23.10 -18.17 7.30
N ARG A 339 -23.44 -17.00 6.74
CA ARG A 339 -24.15 -16.91 5.44
C ARG A 339 -23.35 -17.44 4.27
N LEU A 340 -22.02 -17.36 4.33
CA LEU A 340 -21.12 -17.97 3.35
C LEU A 340 -20.98 -19.48 3.56
N GLY A 341 -21.57 -20.05 4.61
CA GLY A 341 -21.57 -21.48 4.90
C GLY A 341 -20.37 -21.95 5.71
N ILE A 342 -19.73 -21.06 6.46
CA ILE A 342 -18.75 -21.39 7.50
C ILE A 342 -19.50 -21.82 8.75
N SER A 343 -19.05 -22.88 9.44
CA SER A 343 -19.74 -23.36 10.63
C SER A 343 -19.48 -22.44 11.85
N GLU A 344 -20.36 -22.48 12.86
CA GLU A 344 -20.11 -21.77 14.11
C GLU A 344 -18.84 -22.27 14.80
N MET A 345 -18.57 -23.57 14.75
CA MET A 345 -17.36 -24.18 15.32
C MET A 345 -16.10 -23.59 14.68
N ASP A 346 -16.11 -23.46 13.35
CA ASP A 346 -15.02 -22.88 12.59
C ASP A 346 -14.83 -21.40 12.90
N CYS A 347 -15.93 -20.63 13.00
CA CYS A 347 -15.87 -19.22 13.38
C CYS A 347 -15.29 -19.01 14.79
N ARG A 348 -15.52 -19.95 15.72
CA ARG A 348 -14.92 -19.92 17.07
C ARG A 348 -13.40 -20.10 17.05
N SER A 349 -12.78 -20.46 15.93
CA SER A 349 -11.31 -20.43 15.82
C SER A 349 -10.76 -19.01 15.88
N ILE A 350 -11.51 -18.00 15.43
CA ILE A 350 -11.13 -16.58 15.54
C ILE A 350 -11.15 -16.16 17.01
N ASP A 351 -10.13 -15.45 17.48
CA ASP A 351 -10.03 -15.04 18.88
C ASP A 351 -10.60 -13.64 19.09
N LEU A 352 -10.21 -12.70 18.24
CA LEU A 352 -10.55 -11.28 18.37
C LEU A 352 -11.01 -10.69 17.04
N ILE A 353 -12.01 -9.83 17.10
CA ILE A 353 -12.48 -9.02 15.98
C ILE A 353 -12.35 -7.54 16.32
N ILE A 354 -11.61 -6.80 15.50
CA ILE A 354 -11.42 -5.35 15.62
C ILE A 354 -12.22 -4.69 14.51
N THR A 355 -13.25 -3.91 14.85
CA THR A 355 -14.08 -3.25 13.83
C THR A 355 -13.69 -1.78 13.70
N GLN A 356 -13.34 -1.34 12.49
CA GLN A 356 -12.93 0.03 12.19
C GLN A 356 -13.83 0.71 11.16
N ARG A 357 -14.23 1.96 11.45
CA ARG A 357 -15.08 2.77 10.56
C ARG A 357 -14.43 4.12 10.23
N ARG A 358 -14.84 4.64 9.09
CA ARG A 358 -14.64 6.05 8.71
C ARG A 358 -15.86 6.83 9.19
N ILE A 359 -15.64 7.83 10.04
CA ILE A 359 -16.69 8.69 10.59
C ILE A 359 -16.52 10.10 10.05
N SER A 360 -17.63 10.72 9.65
CA SER A 360 -17.66 12.13 9.29
C SER A 360 -17.64 12.99 10.55
N THR A 361 -16.87 14.07 10.52
CA THR A 361 -16.78 15.03 11.62
C THR A 361 -17.01 16.43 11.10
N TYR A 362 -17.59 17.29 11.94
CA TYR A 362 -17.82 18.69 11.62
C TYR A 362 -17.09 19.58 12.61
N ASP A 363 -16.12 20.35 12.12
CA ASP A 363 -15.56 21.45 12.90
C ASP A 363 -16.45 22.68 12.68
N SER A 364 -17.32 22.96 13.66
CA SER A 364 -18.24 24.11 13.60
C SER A 364 -17.53 25.46 13.59
N ARG A 365 -16.31 25.54 14.15
CA ARG A 365 -15.50 26.77 14.16
C ARG A 365 -14.89 27.04 12.79
N LYS A 366 -14.40 26.00 12.12
CA LYS A 366 -13.83 26.09 10.77
C LYS A 366 -14.88 25.93 9.66
N ARG A 367 -16.13 25.62 10.01
CA ARG A 367 -17.22 25.25 9.09
C ARG A 367 -16.77 24.22 8.05
N LYS A 368 -15.97 23.24 8.50
CA LYS A 368 -15.29 22.29 7.63
C LYS A 368 -15.68 20.87 7.99
N MET A 369 -16.06 20.11 6.98
CA MET A 369 -16.19 18.65 7.06
C MET A 369 -14.80 18.01 7.12
N GLY A 370 -14.64 17.05 8.01
CA GLY A 370 -13.47 16.19 8.10
C GLY A 370 -13.87 14.73 8.15
N GLU A 371 -12.93 13.84 7.89
CA GLU A 371 -13.12 12.40 8.05
C GLU A 371 -12.09 11.84 9.02
N ASN A 372 -12.57 11.16 10.04
CA ASN A 372 -11.74 10.48 11.02
C ASN A 372 -11.90 8.96 10.86
N ARG A 373 -10.85 8.22 11.22
CA ARG A 373 -10.87 6.75 11.24
C ARG A 373 -10.79 6.32 12.70
N ARG A 374 -11.78 5.54 13.14
CA ARG A 374 -11.96 5.10 14.53
C ARG A 374 -12.22 3.60 14.57
N VAL A 375 -11.53 2.91 15.47
CA VAL A 375 -11.98 1.59 15.90
C VAL A 375 -13.24 1.81 16.74
N MET A 376 -14.29 1.09 16.36
CA MET A 376 -15.62 1.18 16.97
C MET A 376 -15.77 0.19 18.11
N GLU A 377 -15.16 -0.98 17.98
CA GLU A 377 -15.22 -2.03 18.97
C GLU A 377 -14.05 -3.00 18.80
N ILE A 378 -13.66 -3.60 19.93
CA ILE A 378 -12.77 -4.77 19.98
C ILE A 378 -13.53 -5.83 20.76
N CYS A 379 -13.80 -6.96 20.12
CA CYS A 379 -14.63 -8.02 20.67
C CYS A 379 -13.88 -9.36 20.68
N GLU A 380 -14.06 -10.13 21.74
CA GLU A 380 -13.68 -11.54 21.81
C GLU A 380 -14.77 -12.40 21.17
N VAL A 381 -14.40 -13.42 20.40
CA VAL A 381 -15.37 -14.43 19.93
C VAL A 381 -15.57 -15.46 21.03
N LYS A 382 -16.82 -15.68 21.45
CA LYS A 382 -17.13 -16.61 22.55
C LYS A 382 -16.76 -18.04 22.17
N LYS A 383 -15.90 -18.67 22.96
CA LYS A 383 -15.48 -20.06 22.73
C LYS A 383 -16.46 -21.09 23.25
N GLU A 384 -17.27 -20.75 24.25
CA GLU A 384 -18.29 -21.62 24.86
C GLU A 384 -19.66 -20.91 24.98
N GLY A 385 -20.73 -21.69 25.17
CA GLY A 385 -22.09 -21.15 25.31
C GLY A 385 -22.73 -20.70 24.00
N GLU A 386 -23.62 -19.71 24.07
CA GLU A 386 -24.30 -19.11 22.90
C GLU A 386 -23.27 -18.44 21.96
N PHE A 387 -23.32 -18.80 20.68
CA PHE A 387 -22.40 -18.27 19.69
C PHE A 387 -22.58 -16.77 19.49
N GLY A 388 -21.46 -16.04 19.48
CA GLY A 388 -21.46 -14.59 19.34
C GLY A 388 -20.15 -13.99 19.80
N VAL A 389 -20.21 -12.71 20.17
CA VAL A 389 -19.05 -11.95 20.61
C VAL A 389 -19.28 -11.31 21.98
N GLU A 390 -18.19 -11.07 22.71
CA GLU A 390 -18.16 -10.28 23.94
C GLU A 390 -17.32 -9.03 23.72
N LYS A 391 -17.90 -7.86 24.01
CA LYS A 391 -17.24 -6.58 23.73
C LYS A 391 -16.31 -6.19 24.88
N LEU A 392 -15.01 -6.07 24.61
CA LEU A 392 -14.02 -5.60 25.58
C LEU A 392 -13.91 -4.07 25.57
N PHE A 393 -13.99 -3.50 24.37
CA PHE A 393 -13.86 -2.07 24.14
C PHE A 393 -14.94 -1.61 23.17
N ASP A 394 -15.53 -0.45 23.45
CA ASP A 394 -16.56 0.22 22.65
C ASP A 394 -16.21 1.69 22.44
N TYR A 395 -16.60 2.22 21.29
CA TYR A 395 -16.34 3.61 20.97
C TYR A 395 -17.39 4.52 21.59
N ASP A 396 -16.91 5.46 22.41
CA ASP A 396 -17.71 6.53 23.00
C ASP A 396 -17.58 7.78 22.12
N ALA A 397 -18.68 8.16 21.47
CA ALA A 397 -18.72 9.31 20.57
C ALA A 397 -18.59 10.66 21.28
N GLU A 398 -19.00 10.76 22.55
CA GLU A 398 -18.86 11.99 23.33
C GLU A 398 -17.40 12.23 23.71
N ARG A 399 -16.69 11.15 24.04
CA ARG A 399 -15.26 11.18 24.40
C ARG A 399 -14.32 11.13 23.21
N ASP A 400 -14.82 10.79 22.02
CA ASP A 400 -14.03 10.51 20.81
C ASP A 400 -12.89 9.51 21.12
N ALA A 401 -13.26 8.45 21.86
CA ALA A 401 -12.30 7.50 22.41
C ALA A 401 -12.90 6.10 22.56
N LEU A 402 -12.03 5.10 22.40
CA LEU A 402 -12.38 3.72 22.67
C LEU A 402 -12.29 3.44 24.18
N CYS A 403 -13.43 3.17 24.81
CA CYS A 403 -13.58 2.93 26.25
C CYS A 403 -13.89 1.45 26.51
N GLY A 404 -13.34 0.87 27.57
CA GLY A 404 -13.53 -0.55 27.83
C GLY A 404 -12.84 -1.04 29.08
N SER A 405 -13.02 -2.32 29.38
CA SER A 405 -12.41 -3.00 30.51
C SER A 405 -11.98 -4.40 30.10
N MET A 406 -10.77 -4.77 30.48
CA MET A 406 -10.21 -6.11 30.27
C MET A 406 -10.51 -7.07 31.43
N LYS A 407 -11.26 -6.62 32.45
CA LYS A 407 -11.67 -7.48 33.57
C LYS A 407 -12.58 -8.60 33.06
N GLY A 408 -12.24 -9.85 33.37
CA GLY A 408 -13.02 -11.00 32.92
C GLY A 408 -12.78 -11.41 31.46
N SER A 409 -11.82 -10.77 30.77
CA SER A 409 -11.43 -11.12 29.41
C SER A 409 -10.93 -12.57 29.33
N GLU A 410 -11.46 -13.33 28.38
CA GLU A 410 -11.00 -14.68 28.10
C GLU A 410 -9.56 -14.66 27.55
N THR A 411 -9.23 -13.66 26.73
CA THR A 411 -7.89 -13.44 26.20
C THR A 411 -6.88 -13.25 27.32
N VAL A 412 -7.18 -12.40 28.31
CA VAL A 412 -6.30 -12.18 29.48
C VAL A 412 -6.10 -13.45 30.28
N ARG A 413 -7.17 -14.24 30.50
CA ARG A 413 -7.08 -15.56 31.15
C ARG A 413 -6.16 -16.51 30.40
N ARG A 414 -6.31 -16.59 29.07
CA ARG A 414 -5.47 -17.45 28.23
C ARG A 414 -4.00 -17.02 28.26
N ILE A 415 -3.72 -15.72 28.20
CA ILE A 415 -2.35 -15.19 28.35
C ILE A 415 -1.77 -15.58 29.71
N ALA A 416 -2.54 -15.41 30.79
CA ALA A 416 -2.09 -15.77 32.13
C ALA A 416 -1.75 -17.27 32.23
N SER A 417 -2.59 -18.13 31.65
CA SER A 417 -2.37 -19.57 31.57
C SER A 417 -1.07 -19.94 30.84
N PHE A 418 -0.77 -19.30 29.70
CA PHE A 418 0.46 -19.57 28.94
C PHE A 418 1.74 -19.31 29.74
N PHE A 419 1.72 -18.39 30.71
CA PHE A 419 2.88 -18.09 31.57
C PHE A 419 2.84 -18.77 32.94
N GLY A 420 1.76 -19.49 33.27
CA GLY A 420 1.55 -19.97 34.64
C GLY A 420 1.39 -18.84 35.66
N GLY A 421 0.91 -17.67 35.21
CA GLY A 421 0.71 -16.48 36.03
C GLY A 421 -0.76 -16.19 36.33
N SER A 422 -1.01 -15.08 37.03
CA SER A 422 -2.35 -14.59 37.32
C SER A 422 -2.83 -13.52 36.33
N GLU A 423 -4.15 -13.40 36.14
CA GLU A 423 -4.74 -12.31 35.33
C GLU A 423 -4.27 -10.93 35.80
N LYS A 424 -4.05 -10.76 37.11
CA LYS A 424 -3.59 -9.50 37.70
C LYS A 424 -2.18 -9.13 37.23
N GLU A 425 -1.29 -10.11 37.07
CA GLU A 425 0.07 -9.87 36.55
C GLU A 425 0.04 -9.49 35.07
N VAL A 426 -0.80 -10.16 34.28
CA VAL A 426 -1.02 -9.81 32.87
C VAL A 426 -1.54 -8.37 32.73
N LEU A 427 -2.56 -8.00 33.51
CA LEU A 427 -3.10 -6.65 33.50
C LEU A 427 -2.06 -5.60 33.95
N LYS A 428 -1.21 -5.93 34.92
CA LYS A 428 -0.11 -5.06 35.35
C LYS A 428 0.91 -4.86 34.23
N GLU A 429 1.25 -5.91 33.49
CA GLU A 429 2.16 -5.81 32.35
C GLU A 429 1.55 -5.01 31.18
N ILE A 430 0.26 -5.19 30.90
CA ILE A 430 -0.47 -4.34 29.94
C ILE A 430 -0.40 -2.86 30.36
N GLY A 431 -0.58 -2.54 31.65
CA GLY A 431 -0.42 -1.16 32.15
C GLY A 431 1.01 -0.61 31.99
N ARG A 432 2.05 -1.44 32.11
CA ARG A 432 3.44 -1.01 31.84
C ARG A 432 3.67 -0.69 30.37
N ARG A 433 3.08 -1.49 29.48
CA ARG A 433 3.12 -1.27 28.02
C ARG A 433 2.39 -0.01 27.62
N GLU A 434 1.23 0.26 28.22
CA GLU A 434 0.48 1.50 28.03
C GLU A 434 1.34 2.73 28.36
N ALA A 435 1.90 2.79 29.57
CA ALA A 435 2.78 3.89 29.99
C ALA A 435 4.02 4.03 29.09
N PHE A 436 4.57 2.92 28.59
CA PHE A 436 5.67 2.95 27.63
C PHE A 436 5.25 3.58 26.29
N LEU A 437 4.10 3.19 25.74
CA LEU A 437 3.59 3.73 24.47
C LEU A 437 3.26 5.23 24.57
N GLU A 438 2.70 5.67 25.70
CA GLU A 438 2.47 7.10 25.97
C GLU A 438 3.78 7.90 25.95
N LYS A 439 4.81 7.40 26.65
CA LYS A 439 6.13 8.03 26.67
C LYS A 439 6.80 8.01 25.30
N LEU A 440 6.66 6.92 24.54
CA LEU A 440 7.20 6.78 23.19
C LEU A 440 6.57 7.80 22.24
N ALA A 441 5.25 7.97 22.32
CA ALA A 441 4.49 8.89 21.47
C ALA A 441 4.95 10.35 21.63
N GLY A 442 5.33 10.77 22.84
CA GLY A 442 5.84 12.12 23.10
C GLY A 442 7.11 12.48 22.32
N GLY A 443 7.92 11.48 21.92
CA GLY A 443 9.16 11.68 21.17
C GLY A 443 8.99 11.75 19.65
N LYS A 444 7.79 11.47 19.11
CA LYS A 444 7.50 11.40 17.66
C LYS A 444 8.56 10.61 16.86
N PRO A 445 8.89 9.37 17.25
CA PRO A 445 9.87 8.57 16.54
C PRO A 445 9.41 8.24 15.13
N SER A 446 10.36 8.04 14.22
CA SER A 446 10.09 7.41 12.92
C SER A 446 9.54 5.98 13.10
N TYR A 447 9.00 5.39 12.02
CA TYR A 447 8.49 4.02 12.06
C TYR A 447 9.55 3.01 12.52
N ALA A 448 10.74 3.06 11.92
CA ALA A 448 11.85 2.19 12.28
C ALA A 448 12.29 2.35 13.74
N GLU A 449 12.39 3.58 14.24
CA GLU A 449 12.72 3.85 15.64
C GLU A 449 11.63 3.36 16.61
N SER A 450 10.36 3.54 16.24
CA SER A 450 9.23 3.03 17.03
C SER A 450 9.29 1.51 17.14
N CYS A 451 9.45 0.81 16.02
CA CYS A 451 9.61 -0.65 16.00
C CYS A 451 10.82 -1.08 16.83
N GLY A 452 12.00 -0.49 16.62
CA GLY A 452 13.21 -0.85 17.37
C GLY A 452 13.07 -0.66 18.89
N ARG A 453 12.40 0.41 19.33
CA ARG A 453 12.15 0.65 20.76
C ARG A 453 11.13 -0.31 21.36
N ILE A 454 10.08 -0.66 20.62
CA ILE A 454 9.08 -1.67 21.02
C ILE A 454 9.75 -3.05 21.15
N GLN A 455 10.57 -3.44 20.17
CA GLN A 455 11.31 -4.71 20.19
C GLN A 455 12.29 -4.74 21.37
N LYS A 456 13.04 -3.65 21.62
CA LYS A 456 13.95 -3.55 22.77
C LYS A 456 13.20 -3.64 24.11
N PHE A 457 12.02 -3.04 24.24
CA PHE A 457 11.20 -3.16 25.45
C PHE A 457 10.74 -4.61 25.68
N SER A 458 10.30 -5.29 24.63
CA SER A 458 9.75 -6.65 24.73
C SER A 458 10.80 -7.74 24.86
N TYR A 459 11.95 -7.58 24.20
CA TYR A 459 12.93 -8.66 23.99
C TYR A 459 14.37 -8.26 24.32
N GLY A 460 14.66 -6.97 24.53
CA GLY A 460 16.01 -6.46 24.77
C GLY A 460 16.54 -6.63 26.19
N GLY A 461 15.80 -7.32 27.06
CA GLY A 461 16.12 -7.56 28.47
C GLY A 461 16.81 -8.90 28.76
N GLY A 462 17.54 -9.47 27.79
CA GLY A 462 18.21 -10.77 27.94
C GLY A 462 19.54 -10.84 27.21
N GLY A 463 20.55 -10.14 27.72
CA GLY A 463 21.92 -10.62 27.56
C GLY A 463 22.13 -11.76 28.57
N GLY A 464 22.37 -12.97 28.07
CA GLY A 464 22.76 -14.13 28.87
C GLY A 464 21.84 -15.34 28.76
N ASN A 465 21.95 -16.10 27.66
CA ASN A 465 22.59 -17.43 27.65
C ASN A 465 22.70 -17.96 26.22
#